data_AF-A0A7H4GJN7-F1
#
_entry.id   AF-A0A7H4GJN7-F1
#
_cell.length_a   1.000
_cell.length_b   1.000
_cell.length_c   1.000
_cell.angle_alpha   90.00
_cell.angle_beta   90.00
_cell.angle_gamma   90.00
#
_symmetry.space_group_name_H-M   'P 1'
#
loop_
_entity.id
_entity.type
_entity.pdbx_description
1 polymer ?
#
loop_
_entity_poly.entity_id
_entity_poly.type
_entity_poly.pdbx_seq_one_letter_code
_entity_poly.pdbx_strand_id
1 'polypeptide(L)'
;MVRTLPFIVVLLALLITGTWLLTTPTPPMIGGGLMLAAAAPFVFMISSLNAPADAARRHPVMISVLCGFGAVVTMFGVHRFGDQHQWVLWLALLALCLWMVWQRYVWRRPPPS
;
A
#
# COMPACT_ATOMS: atom_id res chain seq x y z
N MET A 1 13.81 2.55 12.58
CA MET A 1 12.91 3.71 12.36
C MET A 1 13.24 4.52 11.12
N VAL A 2 14.43 5.11 10.96
CA VAL A 2 14.76 6.05 9.86
C VAL A 2 14.51 5.46 8.45
N ARG A 3 14.74 4.16 8.25
CA ARG A 3 14.55 3.50 6.95
C ARG A 3 13.09 3.24 6.56
N THR A 4 12.17 3.19 7.51
CA THR A 4 10.73 2.92 7.25
C THR A 4 9.95 4.21 6.99
N LEU A 5 10.44 5.34 7.51
CA LEU A 5 9.81 6.65 7.39
C LEU A 5 9.50 7.09 5.94
N PRO A 6 10.40 6.97 4.94
CA PRO A 6 10.06 7.37 3.57
C PRO A 6 8.92 6.53 2.98
N PHE A 7 8.84 5.25 3.31
CA PHE A 7 7.76 4.37 2.86
C PHE A 7 6.42 4.79 3.47
N ILE A 8 6.40 5.10 4.77
CA ILE A 8 5.21 5.60 5.46
C ILE A 8 4.73 6.92 4.85
N VAL A 9 5.64 7.85 4.54
CA VAL A 9 5.28 9.15 3.93
C VAL A 9 4.63 8.95 2.55
N VAL A 10 5.18 8.10 1.70
CA VAL A 10 4.59 7.81 0.39
C VAL A 10 3.23 7.14 0.54
N LEU A 11 3.11 6.12 1.41
CA LEU A 11 1.82 5.47 1.67
C LEU A 11 0.78 6.43 2.23
N LEU A 12 1.17 7.36 3.10
CA LEU A 12 0.29 8.40 3.63
C LEU A 12 -0.19 9.34 2.52
N ALA A 13 0.70 9.76 1.62
CA ALA A 13 0.31 10.57 0.46
C ALA A 13 -0.71 9.84 -0.42
N LEU A 14 -0.50 8.53 -0.68
CA LEU A 14 -1.43 7.70 -1.44
C LEU A 14 -2.80 7.54 -0.74
N LEU A 15 -2.82 7.44 0.59
CA LEU A 15 -4.06 7.42 1.38
C LEU A 15 -4.83 8.74 1.30
N ILE A 16 -4.11 9.86 1.34
CA ILE A 16 -4.70 11.19 1.16
C ILE A 16 -5.30 11.30 -0.25
N THR A 17 -4.57 10.85 -1.27
CA THR A 17 -5.07 10.82 -2.65
C THR A 17 -6.30 9.92 -2.79
N GLY A 18 -6.29 8.72 -2.21
CA GLY A 18 -7.43 7.81 -2.21
C GLY A 18 -8.67 8.41 -1.53
N THR A 19 -8.48 9.05 -0.38
CA THR A 19 -9.54 9.77 0.34
C THR A 19 -10.10 10.91 -0.50
N TRP A 20 -9.23 11.71 -1.12
CA TRP A 20 -9.65 12.80 -2.00
C TRP A 20 -10.47 12.29 -3.20
N LEU A 21 -10.04 11.18 -3.82
CA LEU A 21 -10.79 10.53 -4.89
C LEU A 21 -12.20 10.11 -4.44
N LEU A 22 -12.35 9.56 -3.23
CA LEU A 22 -13.67 9.21 -2.70
C LEU A 22 -14.58 10.41 -2.41
N THR A 23 -14.01 11.61 -2.22
CA THR A 23 -14.77 12.85 -2.02
C THR A 23 -15.08 13.62 -3.31
N THR A 24 -14.54 13.17 -4.44
CA THR A 24 -14.75 13.78 -5.76
C THR A 24 -15.67 12.90 -6.61
N PRO A 25 -16.21 13.38 -7.75
CA PRO A 25 -17.04 12.57 -8.65
C PRO A 25 -16.23 11.52 -9.42
N THR A 26 -15.34 10.79 -8.74
CA THR A 26 -14.64 9.64 -9.29
C THR A 26 -15.32 8.35 -8.84
N PRO A 27 -15.32 7.30 -9.68
CA PRO A 27 -15.93 6.03 -9.31
C PRO A 27 -15.31 5.45 -8.03
N PRO A 28 -16.12 5.02 -7.05
CA PRO A 28 -15.62 4.61 -5.74
C PRO A 28 -14.72 3.36 -5.80
N MET A 29 -14.85 2.50 -6.82
CA MET A 29 -13.94 1.37 -7.02
C MET A 29 -12.49 1.82 -7.24
N ILE A 30 -12.28 2.96 -7.91
CA ILE A 30 -10.93 3.45 -8.24
C ILE A 30 -10.25 3.98 -6.97
N GLY A 31 -10.92 4.90 -6.26
CA GLY A 31 -10.43 5.45 -5.00
C GLY A 31 -10.33 4.39 -3.89
N GLY A 32 -11.33 3.53 -3.79
CA GLY A 32 -11.37 2.43 -2.81
C GLY A 32 -10.29 1.39 -3.03
N GLY A 33 -10.01 1.01 -4.29
CA GLY A 33 -8.90 0.11 -4.62
C GLY A 33 -7.54 0.69 -4.24
N LEU A 34 -7.31 1.99 -4.51
CA LEU A 34 -6.08 2.67 -4.11
C LEU A 34 -5.95 2.73 -2.60
N MET A 35 -7.03 3.07 -1.88
CA MET A 35 -7.04 3.08 -0.42
C MET A 35 -6.70 1.70 0.14
N LEU A 36 -7.28 0.63 -0.40
CA LEU A 36 -6.98 -0.71 0.06
C LEU A 36 -5.52 -1.11 -0.20
N ALA A 37 -5.01 -0.76 -1.40
CA ALA A 37 -3.62 -1.01 -1.79
C ALA A 37 -2.62 -0.32 -0.85
N ALA A 38 -2.91 0.91 -0.42
CA ALA A 38 -2.04 1.70 0.45
C ALA A 38 -2.26 1.44 1.96
N ALA A 39 -3.51 1.22 2.39
CA ALA A 39 -3.86 1.08 3.81
C ALA A 39 -3.28 -0.18 4.44
N ALA A 40 -3.35 -1.31 3.74
CA ALA A 40 -2.84 -2.58 4.26
C ALA A 40 -1.34 -2.50 4.64
N PRO A 41 -0.42 -2.09 3.74
CA PRO A 41 0.98 -1.93 4.10
C PRO A 41 1.21 -0.78 5.09
N PHE A 42 0.43 0.31 5.03
CA PHE A 42 0.57 1.43 5.96
C PHE A 42 0.29 1.02 7.40
N VAL A 43 -0.86 0.41 7.66
CA VAL A 43 -1.27 -0.06 8.99
C VAL A 43 -0.25 -1.07 9.54
N PHE A 44 0.23 -1.97 8.69
CA PHE A 44 1.26 -2.93 9.08
C PHE A 44 2.58 -2.25 9.44
N MET A 45 3.05 -1.28 8.65
CA MET A 45 4.28 -0.57 8.96
C MET A 45 4.15 0.20 10.28
N ILE A 46 3.04 0.90 10.51
CA ILE A 46 2.78 1.63 11.76
C ILE A 46 2.72 0.68 12.96
N SER A 47 2.03 -0.47 12.86
CA SER A 47 1.97 -1.44 13.95
C SER A 47 3.34 -2.07 14.22
N SER A 48 4.15 -2.31 13.19
CA SER A 48 5.50 -2.85 13.32
C SER A 48 6.48 -1.92 14.03
N LEU A 49 6.23 -0.61 14.08
CA LEU A 49 7.09 0.34 14.80
C LEU A 49 7.06 0.13 16.32
N ASN A 50 5.95 -0.40 16.85
CA ASN A 50 5.73 -0.61 18.28
C ASN A 50 5.75 -2.11 18.66
N ALA A 51 5.94 -3.01 17.70
CA ALA A 51 5.88 -4.44 17.94
C ALA A 51 7.21 -4.97 18.55
N PRO A 52 7.15 -5.87 19.55
CA PRO A 52 8.33 -6.54 20.06
C PRO A 52 8.99 -7.39 18.95
N ALA A 53 10.33 -7.48 18.97
CA ALA A 53 11.14 -8.06 17.89
C ALA A 53 10.74 -9.50 17.48
N ASP A 54 10.11 -10.27 18.38
CA ASP A 54 9.65 -11.63 18.11
C ASP A 54 8.33 -11.71 17.33
N ALA A 55 7.46 -10.69 17.43
CA ALA A 55 6.24 -10.60 16.62
C ALA A 55 6.55 -10.30 15.13
N ALA A 56 7.76 -9.81 14.85
CA ALA A 56 8.24 -9.48 13.51
C ALA A 56 8.68 -10.70 12.65
N ARG A 57 8.44 -11.93 13.10
CA ARG A 57 8.87 -13.14 12.36
C ARG A 57 7.80 -13.76 11.45
N ARG A 58 6.52 -13.40 11.58
CA ARG A 58 5.47 -13.94 10.68
C ARG A 58 5.45 -13.15 9.38
N HIS A 59 5.64 -13.84 8.25
CA HIS A 59 5.59 -13.21 6.93
C HIS A 59 4.19 -12.60 6.72
N PRO A 60 4.07 -11.30 6.39
CA PRO A 60 2.78 -10.63 6.27
C PRO A 60 2.12 -10.93 4.90
N VAL A 61 1.92 -12.22 4.60
CA VAL A 61 1.30 -12.68 3.34
C VAL A 61 -0.07 -12.03 3.14
N MET A 62 -0.87 -11.93 4.20
CA MET A 62 -2.19 -11.29 4.14
C MET A 62 -2.12 -9.83 3.70
N ILE A 63 -1.07 -9.09 4.11
CA ILE A 63 -0.88 -7.70 3.71
C ILE A 63 -0.53 -7.61 2.22
N SER A 64 0.29 -8.52 1.71
CA SER A 64 0.57 -8.62 0.26
C SER A 64 -0.70 -8.96 -0.53
N VAL A 65 -1.55 -9.87 -0.03
CA VAL A 65 -2.83 -10.23 -0.66
C VAL A 65 -3.76 -9.03 -0.71
N LEU A 66 -3.93 -8.31 0.40
CA LEU A 66 -4.78 -7.11 0.45
C LEU A 66 -4.26 -5.99 -0.45
N CYS A 67 -2.93 -5.76 -0.45
CA CYS A 67 -2.29 -4.77 -1.28
C CYS A 67 -2.49 -5.07 -2.78
N GLY A 68 -2.24 -6.32 -3.19
CA GLY A 68 -2.46 -6.78 -4.57
C GLY A 68 -3.93 -6.74 -4.97
N PHE A 69 -4.84 -7.15 -4.07
CA PHE A 69 -6.28 -7.08 -4.31
C PHE A 69 -6.75 -5.63 -4.52
N GLY A 70 -6.24 -4.67 -3.75
CA GLY A 70 -6.50 -3.24 -3.98
C GLY A 70 -6.10 -2.78 -5.38
N ALA A 71 -4.91 -3.17 -5.86
CA ALA A 71 -4.46 -2.87 -7.22
C ALA A 71 -5.36 -3.51 -8.29
N VAL A 72 -5.82 -4.74 -8.08
CA VAL A 72 -6.78 -5.42 -8.97
C VAL A 72 -8.12 -4.69 -8.99
N VAL A 73 -8.66 -4.28 -7.84
CA VAL A 73 -9.91 -3.50 -7.77
C VAL A 73 -9.77 -2.16 -8.51
N THR A 74 -8.64 -1.46 -8.36
CA THR A 74 -8.36 -0.25 -9.14
C THR A 74 -8.28 -0.57 -10.63
N MET A 75 -7.61 -1.65 -11.04
CA MET A 75 -7.54 -2.08 -12.44
C MET A 75 -8.92 -2.35 -13.03
N PHE A 76 -9.79 -3.07 -12.31
CA PHE A 76 -11.19 -3.27 -12.70
C PHE A 76 -11.94 -1.95 -12.83
N GLY A 77 -11.71 -1.02 -11.91
CA GLY A 77 -12.26 0.33 -11.98
C GLY A 77 -11.84 1.07 -13.25
N VAL A 78 -10.55 1.10 -13.56
CA VAL A 78 -10.03 1.74 -14.78
C VAL A 78 -10.62 1.08 -16.03
N HIS A 79 -10.61 -0.25 -16.11
CA HIS A 79 -11.17 -0.98 -17.25
C HIS A 79 -12.67 -0.73 -17.44
N ARG A 80 -13.42 -0.51 -16.35
CA ARG A 80 -14.88 -0.28 -16.40
C ARG A 80 -15.26 1.15 -16.74
N PHE A 81 -14.50 2.13 -16.25
CA PHE A 81 -14.87 3.56 -16.28
C PHE A 81 -14.01 4.41 -17.23
N GLY A 82 -12.95 3.83 -17.81
CA GLY A 82 -12.15 4.44 -18.87
C GLY A 82 -10.72 4.78 -18.48
N ASP A 83 -9.87 4.93 -19.49
CA ASP A 83 -8.42 5.14 -19.36
C ASP A 83 -8.04 6.47 -18.72
N GLN A 84 -8.97 7.43 -18.60
CA GLN A 84 -8.70 8.69 -17.87
C GLN A 84 -8.28 8.49 -16.41
N HIS A 85 -8.53 7.30 -15.84
CA HIS A 85 -8.16 6.94 -14.48
C HIS A 85 -6.89 6.07 -14.39
N GLN A 86 -6.20 5.82 -15.50
CA GLN A 86 -5.01 4.97 -15.56
C GLN A 86 -3.88 5.46 -14.62
N TRP A 87 -3.80 6.76 -14.36
CA TRP A 87 -2.86 7.32 -13.38
C TRP A 87 -3.07 6.76 -11.96
N VAL A 88 -4.32 6.47 -11.56
CA VAL A 88 -4.62 5.89 -10.25
C VAL A 88 -4.12 4.45 -10.15
N LEU A 89 -4.18 3.70 -11.26
CA LEU A 89 -3.60 2.36 -11.32
C LEU A 89 -2.09 2.41 -11.12
N TRP A 90 -1.39 3.36 -11.74
CA TRP A 90 0.05 3.56 -11.49
C TRP A 90 0.35 3.84 -10.02
N LEU A 91 -0.49 4.61 -9.33
CA LEU A 91 -0.36 4.86 -7.90
C LEU A 91 -0.61 3.60 -7.04
N ALA A 92 -1.59 2.77 -7.39
CA ALA A 92 -1.85 1.52 -6.70
C ALA A 92 -0.69 0.52 -6.91
N LEU A 93 -0.15 0.43 -8.12
CA LEU A 93 1.05 -0.36 -8.42
C LEU A 93 2.28 0.17 -7.68
N LEU A 94 2.42 1.49 -7.56
CA LEU A 94 3.47 2.10 -6.75
C LEU A 94 3.38 1.65 -5.29
N ALA A 95 2.18 1.62 -4.69
CA ALA A 95 1.99 1.11 -3.32
C ALA A 95 2.47 -0.34 -3.16
N LEU A 96 2.12 -1.20 -4.13
CA LEU A 96 2.53 -2.61 -4.16
C LEU A 96 4.04 -2.76 -4.30
N CYS A 97 4.65 -2.04 -5.25
CA CYS A 97 6.10 -2.06 -5.45
C CYS A 97 6.84 -1.57 -4.20
N LEU A 98 6.38 -0.47 -3.62
CA LEU A 98 6.93 0.12 -2.41
C LEU A 98 6.87 -0.87 -1.23
N TRP A 99 5.76 -1.59 -1.09
CA TRP A 99 5.61 -2.67 -0.11
C TRP A 99 6.63 -3.80 -0.33
N MET A 100 6.78 -4.30 -1.56
CA MET A 100 7.76 -5.35 -1.89
C MET A 100 9.19 -4.91 -1.61
N VAL A 101 9.54 -3.66 -1.95
CA VAL A 101 10.85 -3.06 -1.67
C VAL A 101 11.09 -3.00 -0.16
N TRP A 102 10.11 -2.51 0.62
CA TRP A 102 10.22 -2.46 2.07
C TRP A 102 10.41 -3.84 2.69
N GLN A 103 9.62 -4.83 2.27
CA GLN A 103 9.76 -6.22 2.71
C GLN A 103 11.18 -6.75 2.44
N ARG A 104 11.73 -6.48 1.25
CA ARG A 104 13.08 -6.93 0.89
C ARG A 104 14.17 -6.25 1.71
N TYR A 105 14.12 -4.94 1.86
CA TYR A 105 15.23 -4.16 2.40
C TYR A 105 15.17 -3.89 3.90
N VAL A 106 13.98 -3.91 4.50
CA VAL A 106 13.80 -3.61 5.93
C VAL A 106 13.46 -4.87 6.70
N TRP A 107 12.50 -5.66 6.21
CA TRP A 107 12.00 -6.82 6.94
C TRP A 107 12.93 -8.03 6.89
N ARG A 108 13.50 -8.36 5.72
CA ARG A 108 14.33 -9.57 5.54
C ARG A 108 15.80 -9.42 5.99
N ARG A 109 16.18 -8.33 6.67
CA ARG A 109 17.58 -8.20 7.13
C ARG A 109 17.83 -9.13 8.32
N PRO A 110 18.86 -9.99 8.27
CA PRO A 110 19.26 -10.75 9.44
C PRO A 110 19.74 -9.78 10.55
N PRO A 111 19.55 -10.12 11.84
CA PRO A 111 20.13 -9.35 12.93
C PRO A 111 21.65 -9.24 12.74
N PRO A 112 22.28 -8.11 13.12
CA PRO A 112 23.73 -8.02 13.09
C PRO A 112 24.32 -9.14 13.95
N SER A 113 25.16 -9.96 13.34
CA SER A 113 25.96 -11.02 13.98
C SER A 113 26.99 -10.44 14.93
#